data_AF-A0AAX2IZR4-F1
#
_entry.id   AF-A0AAX2IZR4-F1
#
_cell.length_a   1.000
_cell.length_b   1.000
_cell.length_c   1.000
_cell.angle_alpha   90.00
_cell.angle_beta   90.00
_cell.angle_gamma   90.00
#
_symmetry.space_group_name_H-M   'P 1'
#
loop_
_entity.id
_entity.type
_entity.pdbx_description
1 polymer ?
#
loop_
_entity_poly.entity_id
_entity_poly.type
_entity_poly.pdbx_seq_one_letter_code
_entity_poly.pdbx_strand_id
1 'polypeptide(L)'
;MTELNIKKEIGKRILEARKAKGLTLKALGELAGGLKQTRLTNWEQGVRTPGPEEIKSLARALDVSPAYLMCLSDEAQVKTVKNTSHLIPLLDHHQACQARLHVNAIREQGTCIDAALISVSAVLLPELSDEAFALTMTDESMMPEIRVNDLLVIDPLILPKPGDYVAVKVEGQKEVIICQYKKLSYTSSEFELITSNDNWPNIKLDDGLEIEILGRVVQKIHSY
;
A
#
# COMPACT_ATOMS: atom_id res chain seq x y z
N MET A 1 -24.03 -35.27 -8.71
CA MET A 1 -22.65 -35.78 -8.88
C MET A 1 -22.35 -36.74 -7.75
N THR A 2 -21.98 -37.99 -8.04
CA THR A 2 -21.70 -39.03 -7.04
C THR A 2 -20.43 -38.69 -6.25
N GLU A 3 -20.40 -39.02 -4.95
CA GLU A 3 -19.29 -38.73 -4.01
C GLU A 3 -17.91 -39.20 -4.53
N LEU A 4 -17.89 -40.30 -5.29
CA LEU A 4 -16.68 -40.85 -5.93
C LEU A 4 -16.08 -39.93 -7.01
N ASN A 5 -16.92 -39.11 -7.66
CA ASN A 5 -16.47 -38.20 -8.72
C ASN A 5 -15.75 -36.98 -8.14
N ILE A 6 -16.20 -36.50 -6.97
CA ILE A 6 -15.63 -35.33 -6.30
C ILE A 6 -14.21 -35.62 -5.79
N LYS A 7 -13.97 -36.81 -5.21
CA LYS A 7 -12.64 -37.20 -4.70
C LYS A 7 -11.59 -37.27 -5.81
N LYS A 8 -11.96 -37.75 -6.99
CA LYS A 8 -11.08 -37.79 -8.16
C LYS A 8 -10.80 -36.40 -8.71
N GLU A 9 -11.81 -35.53 -8.74
CA GLU A 9 -11.64 -34.16 -9.23
C GLU A 9 -10.72 -33.33 -8.32
N ILE A 10 -10.85 -33.47 -6.98
CA ILE A 10 -9.93 -32.88 -6.01
C ILE A 10 -8.49 -33.33 -6.26
N GLY A 11 -8.29 -34.65 -6.45
CA GLY A 11 -6.97 -35.22 -6.76
C GLY A 11 -6.39 -34.67 -8.06
N LYS A 12 -7.22 -34.53 -9.09
CA LYS A 12 -6.83 -33.97 -10.39
C LYS A 12 -6.39 -32.51 -10.27
N ARG A 13 -7.10 -31.67 -9.52
CA ARG A 13 -6.71 -30.27 -9.29
C ARG A 13 -5.39 -30.13 -8.53
N ILE A 14 -5.14 -30.99 -7.55
CA ILE A 14 -3.85 -31.04 -6.84
C ILE A 14 -2.72 -31.39 -7.81
N LEU A 15 -2.93 -32.40 -8.66
CA LEU A 15 -1.96 -32.83 -9.68
C LEU A 15 -1.67 -31.71 -10.69
N GLU A 16 -2.71 -31.04 -11.19
CA GLU A 16 -2.61 -29.94 -12.15
C GLU A 16 -1.86 -28.75 -11.54
N ALA A 17 -2.23 -28.32 -10.32
CA ALA A 17 -1.55 -27.24 -9.61
C ALA A 17 -0.08 -27.56 -9.32
N ARG A 18 0.24 -28.80 -8.94
CA ARG A 18 1.63 -29.24 -8.73
C ARG A 18 2.44 -29.18 -10.02
N LYS A 19 1.88 -29.69 -11.12
CA LYS A 19 2.53 -29.67 -12.44
C LYS A 19 2.71 -28.25 -12.97
N ALA A 20 1.73 -27.38 -12.79
CA ALA A 20 1.81 -25.97 -13.18
C ALA A 20 2.97 -25.25 -12.49
N LYS A 21 3.26 -25.58 -11.23
CA LYS A 21 4.43 -25.09 -10.49
C LYS A 21 5.75 -25.85 -10.75
N GLY A 22 5.74 -26.88 -11.58
CA GLY A 22 6.93 -27.70 -11.84
C GLY A 22 7.47 -28.47 -10.62
N LEU A 23 6.64 -28.70 -9.59
CA LEU A 23 7.07 -29.34 -8.34
C LEU A 23 7.06 -30.87 -8.46
N THR A 24 8.09 -31.51 -7.91
CA THR A 24 8.08 -32.96 -7.68
C THR A 24 7.24 -33.31 -6.45
N LEU A 25 6.78 -34.57 -6.33
CA LEU A 25 6.05 -35.02 -5.13
C LEU A 25 6.88 -34.85 -3.85
N LYS A 26 8.21 -35.02 -3.95
CA LYS A 26 9.12 -34.78 -2.83
C LYS A 26 9.14 -33.31 -2.42
N ALA A 27 9.33 -32.42 -3.39
CA ALA A 27 9.39 -30.98 -3.14
C ALA A 27 8.06 -30.43 -2.60
N LEU A 28 6.92 -30.89 -3.13
CA LEU A 28 5.61 -30.52 -2.60
C LEU A 28 5.43 -31.00 -1.16
N GLY A 29 5.86 -32.22 -0.85
CA GLY A 29 5.78 -32.77 0.50
C GLY A 29 6.59 -31.98 1.51
N GLU A 30 7.80 -31.56 1.14
CA GLU A 30 8.65 -30.69 1.97
C GLU A 30 8.01 -29.31 2.20
N LEU A 31 7.49 -28.67 1.15
CA LEU A 31 6.83 -27.36 1.24
C LEU A 31 5.50 -27.38 2.02
N ALA A 32 4.76 -28.49 1.95
CA ALA A 32 3.45 -28.64 2.60
C ALA A 32 3.53 -29.18 4.05
N GLY A 33 4.70 -29.09 4.69
CA GLY A 33 4.87 -29.45 6.11
C GLY A 33 5.42 -30.87 6.35
N GLY A 34 6.24 -31.40 5.46
CA GLY A 34 6.89 -32.71 5.62
C GLY A 34 5.99 -33.91 5.30
N LEU A 35 5.09 -33.75 4.32
CA LEU A 35 4.17 -34.81 3.91
C LEU A 35 4.91 -35.90 3.11
N LYS A 36 4.65 -37.17 3.44
CA LYS A 36 5.23 -38.32 2.72
C LYS A 36 4.70 -38.37 1.28
N GLN A 37 5.58 -38.67 0.32
CA GLN A 37 5.24 -38.78 -1.11
C GLN A 37 4.06 -39.72 -1.37
N THR A 38 4.00 -40.85 -0.65
CA THR A 38 2.91 -41.83 -0.77
C THR A 38 1.53 -41.26 -0.43
N ARG A 39 1.45 -40.30 0.51
CA ARG A 39 0.19 -39.61 0.83
C ARG A 39 -0.25 -38.70 -0.32
N LEU A 40 0.68 -37.94 -0.89
CA LEU A 40 0.42 -37.08 -2.04
C LEU A 40 -0.05 -37.89 -3.25
N THR A 41 0.60 -39.01 -3.57
CA THR A 41 0.17 -39.91 -4.66
C THR A 41 -1.26 -40.42 -4.47
N ASN A 42 -1.61 -40.84 -3.24
CA ASN A 42 -2.95 -41.33 -2.93
C ASN A 42 -4.02 -40.24 -3.07
N TRP A 43 -3.67 -38.99 -2.81
CA TRP A 43 -4.57 -37.85 -3.02
C TRP A 43 -4.70 -37.50 -4.50
N GLU A 44 -3.59 -37.43 -5.25
CA GLU A 44 -3.61 -37.15 -6.70
C GLU A 44 -4.41 -38.20 -7.50
N GLN A 45 -4.40 -39.46 -7.05
CA GLN A 45 -5.18 -40.55 -7.64
C GLN A 45 -6.65 -40.59 -7.19
N GLY A 46 -7.05 -39.74 -6.23
CA GLY A 46 -8.39 -39.72 -5.67
C GLY A 46 -8.75 -40.93 -4.79
N VAL A 47 -7.74 -41.69 -4.33
CA VAL A 47 -7.92 -42.84 -3.43
C VAL A 47 -8.29 -42.36 -2.02
N ARG A 48 -7.74 -41.22 -1.62
CA ARG A 48 -8.05 -40.54 -0.36
C ARG A 48 -8.24 -39.05 -0.59
N THR A 49 -8.92 -38.39 0.34
CA THR A 49 -9.09 -36.93 0.33
C THR A 49 -8.24 -36.33 1.44
N PRO A 50 -7.51 -35.23 1.20
CA PRO A 50 -6.81 -34.51 2.26
C PRO A 50 -7.80 -33.89 3.25
N GLY A 51 -7.41 -33.77 4.52
CA GLY A 51 -8.19 -33.08 5.54
C GLY A 51 -8.03 -31.56 5.45
N PRO A 52 -8.79 -30.78 6.25
CA PRO A 52 -8.79 -29.33 6.19
C PRO A 52 -7.40 -28.68 6.40
N GLU A 53 -6.60 -29.23 7.30
CA GLU A 53 -5.25 -28.72 7.58
C GLU A 53 -4.24 -29.09 6.48
N GLU A 54 -4.35 -30.29 5.91
CA GLU A 54 -3.55 -30.67 4.74
C GLU A 54 -3.91 -29.83 3.52
N ILE A 55 -5.19 -29.51 3.31
CA ILE A 55 -5.63 -28.63 2.20
C ILE A 55 -5.07 -27.23 2.37
N LYS A 56 -5.12 -26.64 3.56
CA LYS A 56 -4.51 -25.33 3.83
C LYS A 56 -3.00 -25.34 3.56
N SER A 57 -2.32 -26.44 3.88
CA SER A 57 -0.88 -26.56 3.70
C SER A 57 -0.51 -26.78 2.23
N LEU A 58 -1.28 -27.60 1.51
CA LEU A 58 -1.15 -27.78 0.06
C LEU A 58 -1.46 -26.50 -0.70
N ALA A 59 -2.54 -25.80 -0.34
CA ALA A 59 -2.93 -24.52 -0.93
C ALA A 59 -1.80 -23.48 -0.84
N ARG A 60 -1.18 -23.34 0.34
CA ARG A 60 -0.02 -22.46 0.54
C ARG A 60 1.19 -22.87 -0.32
N ALA A 61 1.54 -24.17 -0.33
CA ALA A 61 2.65 -24.66 -1.13
C ALA A 61 2.42 -24.49 -2.64
N LEU A 62 1.19 -24.72 -3.09
CA LEU A 62 0.78 -24.66 -4.49
C LEU A 62 0.37 -23.26 -4.96
N ASP A 63 0.30 -22.27 -4.05
CA ASP A 63 -0.18 -20.90 -4.31
C ASP A 63 -1.54 -20.87 -5.02
N VAL A 64 -2.45 -21.68 -4.51
CA VAL A 64 -3.84 -21.81 -4.98
C VAL A 64 -4.80 -21.70 -3.82
N SER A 65 -6.07 -21.40 -4.08
CA SER A 65 -7.07 -21.32 -3.03
C SER A 65 -7.45 -22.71 -2.48
N PRO A 66 -7.67 -22.86 -1.16
CA PRO A 66 -8.25 -24.07 -0.57
C PRO A 66 -9.60 -24.45 -1.23
N ALA A 67 -10.39 -23.45 -1.60
CA ALA A 67 -11.68 -23.62 -2.27
C ALA A 67 -11.53 -24.21 -3.68
N TYR A 68 -10.49 -23.81 -4.42
CA TYR A 68 -10.17 -24.41 -5.71
C TYR A 68 -9.78 -25.87 -5.57
N LEU A 69 -8.89 -26.21 -4.62
CA LEU A 69 -8.51 -27.60 -4.39
C LEU A 69 -9.70 -28.48 -3.99
N MET A 70 -10.66 -27.93 -3.25
CA MET A 70 -11.87 -28.63 -2.81
C MET A 70 -13.02 -28.62 -3.83
N CYS A 71 -12.80 -28.17 -5.06
CA CYS A 71 -13.84 -28.05 -6.09
C CYS A 71 -15.02 -27.17 -5.69
N LEU A 72 -14.80 -26.21 -4.78
CA LEU A 72 -15.81 -25.24 -4.33
C LEU A 72 -15.80 -23.95 -5.17
N SER A 73 -14.76 -23.74 -5.98
CA SER A 73 -14.60 -22.62 -6.92
C SER A 73 -13.73 -23.02 -8.10
N ASP A 74 -13.95 -22.45 -9.29
CA ASP A 74 -13.09 -22.67 -10.46
C ASP A 74 -11.90 -21.70 -10.50
N GLU A 75 -11.85 -20.72 -9.60
CA GLU A 75 -10.77 -19.74 -9.51
C GLU A 75 -9.56 -20.31 -8.76
N ALA A 76 -8.49 -20.62 -9.49
CA ALA A 76 -7.28 -21.26 -8.96
C ALA A 76 -6.58 -20.43 -7.87
N GLN A 77 -6.58 -19.10 -7.99
CA GLN A 77 -5.91 -18.21 -7.05
C GLN A 77 -6.95 -17.55 -6.14
N VAL A 78 -6.61 -17.40 -4.86
CA VAL A 78 -7.31 -16.41 -4.03
C VAL A 78 -6.99 -15.07 -4.68
N LYS A 79 -7.97 -14.39 -5.28
CA LYS A 79 -7.83 -12.96 -5.54
C LYS A 79 -7.55 -12.36 -4.17
N THR A 80 -6.29 -12.05 -3.88
CA THR A 80 -5.95 -11.19 -2.76
C THR A 80 -6.86 -10.00 -2.95
N VAL A 81 -7.83 -9.82 -2.05
CA VAL A 81 -8.62 -8.60 -2.04
C VAL A 81 -7.56 -7.54 -1.87
N LYS A 82 -7.15 -6.89 -2.96
CA LYS A 82 -6.27 -5.73 -2.89
C LYS A 82 -6.99 -4.86 -1.89
N ASN A 83 -6.41 -4.65 -0.71
CA ASN A 83 -7.01 -3.82 0.31
C ASN A 83 -7.37 -2.52 -0.39
N THR A 84 -8.66 -2.30 -0.65
CA THR A 84 -9.11 -1.21 -1.52
C THR A 84 -8.98 0.13 -0.81
N SER A 85 -8.54 0.11 0.45
CA SER A 85 -8.34 1.25 1.32
C SER A 85 -7.05 1.11 2.12
N HIS A 86 -6.18 2.12 2.04
CA HIS A 86 -5.06 2.31 2.96
C HIS A 86 -5.54 3.18 4.12
N LEU A 87 -5.18 2.81 5.36
CA LEU A 87 -5.38 3.67 6.52
C LEU A 87 -4.09 4.44 6.77
N ILE A 88 -4.16 5.76 6.68
CA ILE A 88 -3.01 6.65 6.90
C ILE A 88 -3.32 7.59 8.08
N PRO A 89 -2.31 8.00 8.86
CA PRO A 89 -2.51 8.92 9.97
C PRO A 89 -2.80 10.35 9.48
N LEU A 90 -3.73 11.01 10.15
CA LEU A 90 -3.93 12.46 10.05
C LEU A 90 -2.96 13.15 10.99
N LEU A 91 -2.06 13.95 10.45
CA LEU A 91 -1.12 14.77 11.19
C LEU A 91 -1.50 16.24 11.10
N ASP A 92 -1.25 16.97 12.18
CA ASP A 92 -1.25 18.44 12.13
C ASP A 92 0.06 18.98 11.49
N HIS A 93 0.09 20.27 11.20
CA HIS A 93 1.23 20.92 10.56
C HIS A 93 2.53 20.86 11.39
N HIS A 94 2.45 20.74 12.72
CA HIS A 94 3.63 20.62 13.58
C HIS A 94 4.14 19.18 13.61
N GLN A 95 3.25 18.19 13.75
CA GLN A 95 3.55 16.77 13.69
C GLN A 95 4.14 16.38 12.33
N ALA A 96 3.65 16.98 11.25
CA ALA A 96 4.14 16.74 9.90
C ALA A 96 5.63 17.11 9.73
N CYS A 97 6.17 18.06 10.50
CA CYS A 97 7.63 18.37 10.51
C CYS A 97 8.49 17.17 10.92
N GLN A 98 7.90 16.19 11.60
CA GLN A 98 8.50 14.92 12.01
C GLN A 98 7.62 13.75 11.58
N ALA A 99 6.99 13.85 10.40
CA ALA A 99 5.99 12.89 9.92
C ALA A 99 6.44 11.44 10.07
N ARG A 100 7.68 11.12 9.69
CA ARG A 100 8.22 9.76 9.77
C ARG A 100 8.21 9.18 11.20
N LEU A 101 8.52 9.99 12.21
CA LEU A 101 8.50 9.55 13.61
C LEU A 101 7.07 9.27 14.07
N HIS A 102 6.13 10.17 13.74
CA HIS A 102 4.72 10.02 14.11
C HIS A 102 4.05 8.85 13.39
N VAL A 103 4.27 8.70 12.08
CA VAL A 103 3.75 7.59 11.28
C VAL A 103 4.25 6.25 11.81
N ASN A 104 5.56 6.14 12.08
CA ASN A 104 6.13 4.91 12.65
C ASN A 104 5.60 4.62 14.05
N ALA A 105 5.49 5.63 14.92
CA ALA A 105 4.94 5.46 16.27
C ALA A 105 3.48 4.96 16.22
N ILE A 106 2.64 5.53 15.35
CA ILE A 106 1.25 5.12 15.17
C ILE A 106 1.16 3.69 14.64
N ARG A 107 2.05 3.31 13.71
CA ARG A 107 2.09 1.97 13.14
C ARG A 107 2.55 0.91 14.15
N GLU A 108 3.58 1.22 14.95
CA GLU A 108 4.19 0.29 15.90
C GLU A 108 3.36 0.11 17.18
N GLN A 109 2.74 1.19 17.69
CA GLN A 109 2.00 1.15 18.94
C GLN A 109 0.53 0.73 18.77
N GLY A 110 0.04 0.63 17.53
CA GLY A 110 -1.36 0.28 17.25
C GLY A 110 -2.35 1.28 17.85
N THR A 111 -3.63 0.90 17.93
CA THR A 111 -4.83 1.70 18.29
C THR A 111 -4.82 2.36 19.69
N CYS A 112 -3.67 2.38 20.38
CA CYS A 112 -3.47 2.96 21.71
C CYS A 112 -3.16 4.47 21.69
N ILE A 113 -2.95 5.07 20.52
CA ILE A 113 -2.77 6.52 20.37
C ILE A 113 -4.11 7.09 19.90
N ASP A 114 -4.57 8.20 20.49
CA ASP A 114 -5.67 9.04 20.00
C ASP A 114 -5.28 9.72 18.66
N ALA A 115 -4.83 8.92 17.69
CA ALA A 115 -4.45 9.35 16.36
C ALA A 115 -5.64 9.14 15.42
N ALA A 116 -6.10 10.22 14.79
CA ALA A 116 -7.09 10.12 13.74
C ALA A 116 -6.48 9.40 12.53
N LEU A 117 -7.16 8.37 12.04
CA LEU A 117 -6.79 7.64 10.82
C LEU A 117 -7.79 7.95 9.72
N ILE A 118 -7.30 8.13 8.51
CA ILE A 118 -8.11 8.37 7.32
C ILE A 118 -8.01 7.17 6.40
N SER A 119 -9.17 6.75 5.90
CA SER A 119 -9.26 5.74 4.86
C SER A 119 -9.11 6.38 3.48
N VAL A 120 -8.08 5.97 2.74
CA VAL A 120 -7.81 6.44 1.38
C VAL A 120 -7.99 5.31 0.39
N SER A 121 -8.85 5.53 -0.60
CA SER A 121 -9.12 4.53 -1.64
C SER A 121 -7.91 4.26 -2.51
N ALA A 122 -7.49 3.00 -2.58
CA ALA A 122 -6.38 2.51 -3.40
C ALA A 122 -6.74 2.40 -4.90
N VAL A 123 -8.01 2.61 -5.27
CA VAL A 123 -8.49 2.36 -6.65
C VAL A 123 -7.98 3.41 -7.64
N LEU A 124 -7.68 4.62 -7.17
CA LEU A 124 -7.32 5.77 -8.00
C LEU A 124 -5.90 6.30 -7.76
N LEU A 125 -5.14 5.67 -6.86
CA LEU A 125 -3.80 6.11 -6.49
C LEU A 125 -2.73 5.09 -6.90
N PRO A 126 -1.50 5.53 -7.20
CA PRO A 126 -0.35 4.63 -7.12
C PRO A 126 -0.30 3.97 -5.74
N GLU A 127 0.31 2.79 -5.62
CA GLU A 127 0.50 2.13 -4.33
C GLU A 127 1.14 3.13 -3.34
N LEU A 128 0.37 3.54 -2.34
CA LEU A 128 0.82 4.45 -1.29
C LEU A 128 1.88 3.75 -0.46
N SER A 129 2.92 4.48 -0.08
CA SER A 129 3.90 3.94 0.86
C SER A 129 3.33 3.84 2.28
N ASP A 130 3.94 2.96 3.09
CA ASP A 130 3.64 2.85 4.52
C ASP A 130 4.12 4.07 5.33
N GLU A 131 4.77 5.05 4.69
CA GLU A 131 5.17 6.33 5.28
C GLU A 131 4.20 7.47 4.90
N ALA A 132 3.16 7.19 4.10
CA ALA A 132 2.16 8.17 3.70
C ALA A 132 1.33 8.66 4.90
N PHE A 133 0.97 9.94 4.86
CA PHE A 133 0.17 10.60 5.89
C PHE A 133 -0.79 11.60 5.26
N ALA A 134 -1.79 12.02 6.02
CA ALA A 134 -2.73 13.05 5.62
C ALA A 134 -2.53 14.32 6.45
N LEU A 135 -2.83 15.47 5.88
CA LEU A 135 -2.74 16.77 6.52
C LEU A 135 -3.90 17.65 6.05
N THR A 136 -4.52 18.39 6.97
CA THR A 136 -5.60 19.32 6.65
C THR A 136 -5.02 20.70 6.40
N MET A 137 -5.39 21.36 5.31
CA MET A 137 -4.96 22.71 4.99
C MET A 137 -5.54 23.72 5.98
N THR A 138 -4.68 24.54 6.61
CA THR A 138 -5.09 25.52 7.64
C THR A 138 -5.11 26.97 7.18
N ASP A 139 -4.48 27.30 6.05
CA ASP A 139 -4.34 28.67 5.55
C ASP A 139 -4.75 28.82 4.07
N GLU A 140 -4.70 30.05 3.57
CA GLU A 140 -5.17 30.42 2.23
C GLU A 140 -4.04 30.48 1.17
N SER A 141 -2.80 30.08 1.49
CA SER A 141 -1.63 30.21 0.62
C SER A 141 -1.77 29.52 -0.74
N MET A 142 -2.61 28.48 -0.80
CA MET A 142 -2.79 27.65 -1.98
C MET A 142 -4.19 27.79 -2.62
N MET A 143 -4.94 28.83 -2.24
CA MET A 143 -6.21 29.15 -2.89
C MET A 143 -6.01 29.73 -4.30
N PRO A 144 -6.93 29.47 -5.25
CA PRO A 144 -8.17 28.69 -5.10
C PRO A 144 -8.04 27.16 -5.24
N GLU A 145 -6.88 26.64 -5.64
CA GLU A 145 -6.66 25.23 -6.00
C GLU A 145 -6.66 24.25 -4.82
N ILE A 146 -6.35 24.76 -3.62
CA ILE A 146 -6.44 24.09 -2.33
C ILE A 146 -7.00 25.09 -1.33
N ARG A 147 -8.10 24.73 -0.68
CA ARG A 147 -8.82 25.59 0.26
C ARG A 147 -8.55 25.17 1.69
N VAL A 148 -8.80 26.09 2.62
CA VAL A 148 -8.83 25.78 4.05
C VAL A 148 -9.80 24.62 4.30
N ASN A 149 -9.39 23.68 5.15
CA ASN A 149 -10.04 22.41 5.47
C ASN A 149 -9.98 21.33 4.38
N ASP A 150 -9.37 21.59 3.23
CA ASP A 150 -9.08 20.49 2.29
C ASP A 150 -8.09 19.52 2.91
N LEU A 151 -8.30 18.24 2.65
CA LEU A 151 -7.48 17.17 3.16
C LEU A 151 -6.51 16.69 2.08
N LEU A 152 -5.22 16.75 2.41
CA LEU A 152 -4.12 16.43 1.51
C LEU A 152 -3.52 15.09 1.90
N VAL A 153 -3.43 14.16 0.95
CA VAL A 153 -2.69 12.91 1.13
C VAL A 153 -1.29 13.10 0.60
N ILE A 154 -0.28 12.88 1.44
CA ILE A 154 1.13 13.12 1.17
C ILE A 154 1.90 11.81 1.26
N ASP A 155 2.74 11.53 0.26
CA ASP A 155 3.64 10.39 0.26
C ASP A 155 5.11 10.87 0.24
N PRO A 156 5.89 10.61 1.32
CA PRO A 156 7.31 10.95 1.39
C PRO A 156 8.19 10.24 0.38
N LEU A 157 7.82 9.03 -0.06
CA LEU A 157 8.67 8.22 -0.93
C LEU A 157 8.54 8.58 -2.41
N ILE A 158 7.59 9.45 -2.76
CA ILE A 158 7.39 9.86 -4.15
C ILE A 158 8.03 11.22 -4.40
N LEU A 159 9.03 11.23 -5.28
CA LEU A 159 9.69 12.46 -5.69
C LEU A 159 8.75 13.38 -6.47
N PRO A 160 8.76 14.69 -6.18
CA PRO A 160 7.93 15.65 -6.87
C PRO A 160 8.40 15.88 -8.31
N LYS A 161 7.43 16.06 -9.21
CA LYS A 161 7.65 16.53 -10.57
C LYS A 161 7.28 18.01 -10.66
N PRO A 162 7.81 18.75 -11.66
CA PRO A 162 7.40 20.13 -11.90
C PRO A 162 5.87 20.26 -11.97
N GLY A 163 5.31 21.16 -11.16
CA GLY A 163 3.87 21.39 -11.03
C GLY A 163 3.18 20.59 -9.92
N ASP A 164 3.83 19.57 -9.34
CA ASP A 164 3.27 18.82 -8.21
C ASP A 164 3.23 19.69 -6.94
N TYR A 165 2.23 19.46 -6.09
CA TYR A 165 2.17 20.08 -4.76
C TYR A 165 3.00 19.26 -3.77
N VAL A 166 3.70 19.93 -2.88
CA VAL A 166 4.62 19.33 -1.91
C VAL A 166 4.41 19.90 -0.52
N ALA A 167 4.63 19.05 0.46
CA ALA A 167 4.77 19.47 1.85
C ALA A 167 6.25 19.77 2.12
N VAL A 168 6.53 20.94 2.65
CA VAL A 168 7.90 21.40 2.91
C VAL A 168 8.06 21.87 4.33
N LYS A 169 9.26 21.64 4.86
CA LYS A 169 9.72 22.20 6.12
C LYS A 169 10.83 23.19 5.82
N VAL A 170 10.66 24.41 6.30
CA VAL A 170 11.65 25.48 6.19
C VAL A 170 12.32 25.62 7.55
N GLU A 171 13.65 25.70 7.58
CA GLU A 171 14.38 25.90 8.83
C GLU A 171 13.92 27.18 9.54
N GLY A 172 13.72 27.09 10.86
CA GLY A 172 13.18 28.18 11.69
C GLY A 172 11.65 28.26 11.72
N GLN A 173 10.94 27.61 10.80
CA GLN A 173 9.48 27.46 10.87
C GLN A 173 9.10 26.22 11.67
N LYS A 174 8.03 26.33 12.47
CA LYS A 174 7.55 25.23 13.33
C LYS A 174 6.52 24.35 12.63
N GLU A 175 6.00 24.80 11.51
CA GLU A 175 4.89 24.21 10.80
C GLU A 175 5.29 23.91 9.35
N VAL A 176 4.73 22.83 8.82
CA VAL A 176 4.85 22.46 7.42
C VAL A 176 4.06 23.45 6.55
N ILE A 177 4.61 23.78 5.39
CA ILE A 177 3.98 24.64 4.40
C ILE A 177 3.65 23.78 3.18
N ILE A 178 2.53 24.07 2.52
CA ILE A 178 2.16 23.46 1.24
C ILE A 178 2.50 24.44 0.12
N CYS A 179 3.25 23.98 -0.87
CA CYS A 179 3.61 24.79 -2.03
C CYS A 179 3.58 23.95 -3.31
N GLN A 180 3.57 24.61 -4.46
CA GLN A 180 3.78 23.97 -5.75
C GLN A 180 5.28 23.94 -6.09
N TYR A 181 5.78 22.77 -6.48
CA TYR A 181 7.17 22.58 -6.87
C TYR A 181 7.41 23.05 -8.31
N LYS A 182 8.26 24.06 -8.49
CA LYS A 182 8.70 24.55 -9.80
C LYS A 182 10.19 24.34 -9.99
N LYS A 183 10.55 23.52 -10.97
CA LYS A 183 11.95 23.35 -11.37
C LYS A 183 12.41 24.53 -12.22
N LEU A 184 13.56 25.12 -11.91
CA LEU A 184 14.09 26.29 -12.62
C LEU A 184 15.04 25.93 -13.77
N SER A 185 15.62 24.74 -13.74
CA SER A 185 16.62 24.31 -14.71
C SER A 185 16.52 22.83 -15.04
N TYR A 186 16.96 22.44 -16.24
CA TYR A 186 17.08 21.03 -16.61
C TYR A 186 18.37 20.39 -16.11
N THR A 187 19.43 21.19 -15.97
CA THR A 187 20.80 20.73 -15.69
C THR A 187 21.22 20.92 -14.24
N SER A 188 20.64 21.90 -13.54
CA SER A 188 20.85 22.12 -12.10
C SER A 188 19.67 21.60 -11.29
N SER A 189 19.90 21.39 -9.99
CA SER A 189 18.87 21.00 -9.01
C SER A 189 18.13 22.21 -8.44
N GLU A 190 18.19 23.37 -9.10
CA GLU A 190 17.54 24.59 -8.65
C GLU A 190 16.02 24.48 -8.82
N PHE A 191 15.31 24.86 -7.76
CA PHE A 191 13.86 24.90 -7.73
C PHE A 191 13.35 26.12 -6.95
N GLU A 192 12.10 26.43 -7.19
CA GLU A 192 11.32 27.48 -6.54
C GLU A 192 10.04 26.82 -6.01
N LEU A 193 9.58 27.27 -4.84
CA LEU A 193 8.32 26.85 -4.25
C LEU A 193 7.32 27.98 -4.41
N ILE A 194 6.22 27.68 -5.08
CA ILE A 194 5.20 28.67 -5.44
C ILE A 194 3.97 28.50 -4.57
N THR A 195 3.47 29.63 -4.08
CA THR A 195 2.13 29.72 -3.49
C THR A 195 1.13 30.08 -4.60
N SER A 196 -0.07 29.48 -4.58
CA SER A 196 -1.08 29.77 -5.62
C SER A 196 -1.83 31.08 -5.35
N ASN A 197 -1.78 31.58 -4.11
CA ASN A 197 -2.37 32.86 -3.72
C ASN A 197 -1.33 33.99 -3.80
N ASP A 198 -1.56 34.95 -4.68
CA ASP A 198 -0.66 36.10 -4.92
C ASP A 198 -0.41 36.99 -3.67
N ASN A 199 -1.24 36.86 -2.62
CA ASN A 199 -1.02 37.55 -1.35
C ASN A 199 0.06 36.89 -0.47
N TRP A 200 0.61 35.76 -0.89
CA TRP A 200 1.61 34.98 -0.17
C TRP A 200 2.95 34.95 -0.93
N PRO A 201 4.08 34.88 -0.21
CA PRO A 201 5.39 34.89 -0.85
C PRO A 201 5.75 33.51 -1.43
N ASN A 202 6.41 33.51 -2.59
CA ASN A 202 7.13 32.34 -3.10
C ASN A 202 8.48 32.21 -2.38
N ILE A 203 8.99 30.98 -2.28
CA ILE A 203 10.23 30.67 -1.57
C ILE A 203 11.27 30.15 -2.58
N LYS A 204 12.49 30.69 -2.53
CA LYS A 204 13.60 30.25 -3.39
C LYS A 204 14.74 29.69 -2.56
N LEU A 205 15.53 28.84 -3.20
CA LEU A 205 16.68 28.19 -2.54
C LEU A 205 17.85 29.15 -2.31
N ASP A 206 17.90 30.28 -3.03
CA ASP A 206 18.94 31.31 -2.87
C ASP A 206 18.71 32.25 -1.68
N ASP A 207 17.56 32.16 -1.01
CA ASP A 207 17.21 32.95 0.17
C ASP A 207 18.04 32.57 1.43
N GLY A 208 18.96 31.61 1.32
CA GLY A 208 19.79 31.13 2.44
C GLY A 208 19.04 30.26 3.44
N LEU A 209 17.82 29.84 3.10
CA LEU A 209 16.96 28.99 3.92
C LEU A 209 17.25 27.51 3.61
N GLU A 210 17.43 26.69 4.64
CA GLU A 210 17.40 25.24 4.47
C GLU A 210 15.97 24.75 4.30
N ILE A 211 15.71 24.06 3.20
CA ILE A 211 14.37 23.57 2.81
C ILE A 211 14.43 22.05 2.68
N GLU A 212 13.54 21.38 3.40
CA GLU A 212 13.34 19.94 3.34
C GLU A 212 11.97 19.64 2.71
N ILE A 213 11.95 18.89 1.61
CA ILE A 213 10.70 18.38 1.03
C ILE A 213 10.32 17.11 1.78
N LEU A 214 9.21 17.15 2.50
CA LEU A 214 8.73 16.05 3.33
C LEU A 214 7.94 15.01 2.52
N GLY A 215 7.40 15.40 1.37
CA GLY A 215 6.69 14.50 0.48
C GLY A 215 5.85 15.21 -0.57
N ARG A 216 5.34 14.43 -1.51
CA ARG A 216 4.46 14.90 -2.57
C ARG A 216 3.00 14.70 -2.19
N VAL A 217 2.17 15.70 -2.43
CA VAL A 217 0.71 15.56 -2.38
C VAL A 217 0.23 14.71 -3.56
N VAL A 218 -0.31 13.53 -3.25
CA VAL A 218 -0.80 12.57 -4.25
C VAL A 218 -2.31 12.65 -4.45
N GLN A 219 -3.04 13.18 -3.46
CA GLN A 219 -4.48 13.38 -3.55
C GLN A 219 -4.90 14.62 -2.77
N LYS A 220 -5.93 15.30 -3.30
CA LYS A 220 -6.62 16.41 -2.66
C LYS A 220 -8.09 16.02 -2.47
N ILE A 221 -8.57 16.00 -1.25
CA ILE A 221 -9.94 15.69 -0.89
C ILE A 221 -10.57 17.00 -0.41
N HIS A 222 -11.43 17.58 -1.24
CA HIS A 222 -12.05 18.85 -0.92
C HIS A 222 -13.10 18.67 0.17
N SER A 223 -13.08 19.54 1.17
CA SER A 223 -14.18 19.63 2.13
C SER A 223 -15.28 20.50 1.53
N TYR A 224 -16.52 20.00 1.55
CA TYR A 224 -17.69 20.69 0.98
C TYR A 224 -18.29 21.71 1.95
#